data_AF-A0A5D6Y1F5-F1
#
_entry.id   AF-A0A5D6Y1F5-F1
#
_cell.length_a   1.000
_cell.length_b   1.000
_cell.length_c   1.000
_cell.angle_alpha   90.00
_cell.angle_beta   90.00
_cell.angle_gamma   90.00
#
_symmetry.space_group_name_H-M   'P 1'
#
loop_
_entity.id
_entity.type
_entity.pdbx_description
1 polymer ?
#
loop_
_entity_poly.entity_id
_entity_poly.type
_entity_poly.pdbx_seq_one_letter_code
_entity_poly.pdbx_strand_id
1 'polypeptide(L)'
;MLVLRVAVGRCAALRVATRVSAPGRSSSSSSTLPAGLTEISRIPRTPSWSLTELHHEGGERSAAEHVLTEAKLRELAELCHLQVDDAKLPALLKDVESIIQCTKTIQAMTLHADIDALYAQGDSLAGVAPLREDEVTEGNYADKVLANAADKSGYFFKVPKVLQD
;
A
#
# COMPACT_ATOMS: atom_id res chain seq x y z
N MET A 1 -14.23 -4.86 -64.44
CA MET A 1 -13.68 -3.53 -64.14
C MET A 1 -14.59 -2.86 -63.10
N LEU A 2 -14.21 -2.89 -61.83
CA LEU A 2 -14.75 -1.99 -60.81
C LEU A 2 -13.68 -1.83 -59.72
N VAL A 3 -13.29 -0.59 -59.49
CA VAL A 3 -12.14 -0.17 -58.68
C VAL A 3 -12.54 -0.14 -57.21
N LEU A 4 -11.77 -0.81 -56.35
CA LEU A 4 -11.92 -0.79 -54.90
C LEU A 4 -11.20 0.45 -54.34
N ARG A 5 -11.94 1.40 -53.76
CA ARG A 5 -11.38 2.53 -53.00
C ARG A 5 -11.37 2.19 -51.51
N VAL A 6 -10.18 2.19 -50.92
CA VAL A 6 -9.96 2.09 -49.47
C VAL A 6 -10.20 3.47 -48.85
N ALA A 7 -11.09 3.55 -47.87
CA ALA A 7 -11.29 4.74 -47.04
C ALA A 7 -10.65 4.51 -45.67
N VAL A 8 -9.69 5.37 -45.31
CA VAL A 8 -9.11 5.47 -43.97
C VAL A 8 -10.11 6.21 -43.08
N GLY A 9 -10.78 5.47 -42.20
CA GLY A 9 -11.72 5.99 -41.21
C GLY A 9 -11.02 6.32 -39.90
N ARG A 10 -11.11 7.59 -39.49
CA ARG A 10 -10.58 8.15 -38.24
C ARG A 10 -11.25 7.54 -37.01
N CYS A 11 -10.46 7.26 -35.97
CA CYS A 11 -10.94 6.87 -34.63
C CYS A 11 -11.91 7.92 -34.06
N ALA A 12 -13.16 7.52 -33.84
CA ALA A 12 -14.13 8.29 -33.09
C ALA A 12 -13.91 8.06 -31.59
N ALA A 13 -13.62 9.13 -30.85
CA ALA A 13 -13.58 9.11 -29.40
C ALA A 13 -14.98 8.81 -28.85
N LEU A 14 -15.12 7.71 -28.12
CA LEU A 14 -16.33 7.30 -27.46
C LEU A 14 -16.61 8.27 -26.29
N ARG A 15 -17.53 9.22 -26.48
CA ARG A 15 -18.05 10.05 -25.38
C ARG A 15 -18.98 9.22 -24.52
N VAL A 16 -18.52 8.83 -23.33
CA VAL A 16 -19.37 8.30 -22.27
C VAL A 16 -20.27 9.44 -21.80
N ALA A 17 -21.58 9.31 -22.06
CA ALA A 17 -22.58 10.25 -21.59
C ALA A 17 -22.84 10.02 -20.10
N THR A 18 -22.19 10.81 -19.25
CA THR A 18 -22.61 10.97 -17.85
C THR A 18 -23.83 11.90 -17.83
N ARG A 19 -25.01 11.33 -17.58
CA ARG A 19 -26.18 12.11 -17.17
C ARG A 19 -25.86 12.79 -15.84
N VAL A 20 -25.53 14.08 -15.88
CA VAL A 20 -25.57 14.93 -14.70
C VAL A 20 -27.04 15.24 -14.44
N SER A 21 -27.61 14.55 -13.44
CA SER A 21 -28.88 14.95 -12.84
C SER A 21 -28.71 16.34 -12.26
N ALA A 22 -29.49 17.31 -12.75
CA ALA A 22 -29.54 18.64 -12.17
C ALA A 22 -30.09 18.56 -10.74
N PRO A 23 -29.35 19.01 -9.70
CA PRO A 23 -29.99 19.39 -8.45
C PRO A 23 -30.47 20.84 -8.57
N GLY A 24 -31.65 21.06 -8.03
CA GLY A 24 -32.43 22.28 -8.13
C GLY A 24 -31.67 23.54 -7.73
N ARG A 25 -32.14 24.62 -8.34
CA ARG A 25 -31.82 26.02 -8.08
C ARG A 25 -32.07 26.32 -6.60
N SER A 26 -31.06 26.04 -5.78
CA SER A 26 -31.02 26.42 -4.38
C SER A 26 -30.44 27.83 -4.37
N SER A 27 -31.29 28.82 -4.11
CA SER A 27 -30.87 30.18 -3.83
C SER A 27 -29.96 30.18 -2.60
N SER A 28 -28.65 30.04 -2.81
CA SER A 28 -27.65 30.22 -1.77
C SER A 28 -27.60 31.70 -1.42
N SER A 29 -28.20 32.04 -0.29
CA SER A 29 -27.93 33.28 0.42
C SER A 29 -26.42 33.50 0.45
N SER A 30 -25.98 34.67 0.00
CA SER A 30 -24.61 35.14 0.14
C SER A 30 -24.26 35.22 1.62
N SER A 31 -23.76 34.14 2.21
CA SER A 31 -23.10 34.21 3.51
C SER A 31 -21.81 34.99 3.28
N THR A 32 -21.76 36.21 3.79
CA THR A 32 -20.52 36.99 3.86
C THR A 32 -19.49 36.14 4.60
N LEU A 33 -18.47 35.67 3.88
CA LEU A 33 -17.36 34.96 4.50
C LEU A 33 -16.70 35.92 5.51
N PRO A 34 -16.32 35.44 6.70
CA PRO A 34 -15.58 36.26 7.66
C PRO A 34 -14.27 36.76 7.04
N ALA A 35 -13.80 37.92 7.51
CA ALA A 35 -12.64 38.59 6.95
C ALA A 35 -11.42 37.65 6.90
N GLY A 36 -10.83 37.52 5.70
CA GLY A 36 -9.66 36.66 5.45
C GLY A 36 -9.95 35.33 4.76
N LEU A 37 -11.22 34.89 4.68
CA LEU A 37 -11.58 33.69 3.92
C LEU A 37 -12.06 34.02 2.50
N THR A 38 -11.48 33.33 1.52
CA THR A 38 -11.83 33.46 0.10
C THR A 38 -12.47 32.17 -0.39
N GLU A 39 -13.48 32.31 -1.23
CA GLU A 39 -14.16 31.18 -1.88
C GLU A 39 -13.17 30.38 -2.75
N ILE A 40 -13.11 29.05 -2.58
CA ILE A 40 -12.15 28.16 -3.25
C ILE A 40 -12.20 28.30 -4.79
N SER A 41 -13.37 28.65 -5.33
CA SER A 41 -13.60 28.90 -6.76
C SER A 41 -12.82 30.09 -7.32
N ARG A 42 -12.39 31.02 -6.47
CA ARG A 42 -11.65 32.25 -6.84
C ARG A 42 -10.13 32.08 -6.73
N ILE A 43 -9.66 30.98 -6.17
CA ILE A 43 -8.22 30.66 -6.13
C ILE A 43 -7.80 30.27 -7.55
N PRO A 44 -6.81 30.94 -8.16
CA PRO A 44 -6.33 30.57 -9.49
C PRO A 44 -5.79 29.14 -9.41
N ARG A 45 -6.42 28.21 -10.15
CA ARG A 45 -5.92 26.85 -10.29
C ARG A 45 -4.66 26.93 -11.14
N THR A 46 -3.51 27.01 -10.50
CA THR A 46 -2.25 26.70 -11.16
C THR A 46 -2.34 25.26 -11.68
N PRO A 47 -1.80 24.95 -12.87
CA PRO A 47 -1.67 23.56 -13.29
C PRO A 47 -0.73 22.88 -12.29
N SER A 48 -1.30 22.14 -11.35
CA SER A 48 -0.57 21.29 -10.42
C SER A 48 -0.70 19.86 -10.90
N TRP A 49 0.41 19.14 -10.96
CA TRP A 49 0.36 17.69 -11.16
C TRP A 49 -0.50 17.05 -10.07
N SER A 50 -1.44 16.20 -10.47
CA SER A 50 -2.14 15.35 -9.50
C SER A 50 -1.19 14.29 -8.95
N LEU A 51 -1.43 13.82 -7.72
CA LEU A 51 -0.61 12.76 -7.12
C LEU A 51 -0.56 11.52 -8.04
N THR A 52 -1.71 11.18 -8.63
CA THR A 52 -1.86 10.09 -9.60
C THR A 52 -0.98 10.30 -10.83
N GLU A 53 -0.94 11.52 -11.39
CA GLU A 53 -0.04 11.86 -12.50
C GLU A 53 1.43 11.82 -12.09
N LEU A 54 1.81 12.30 -10.90
CA LEU A 54 3.19 12.19 -10.40
C LEU A 54 3.64 10.73 -10.25
N HIS A 55 2.73 9.84 -9.84
CA HIS A 55 2.99 8.41 -9.78
C HIS A 55 3.04 7.74 -11.16
N HIS A 56 2.29 8.23 -12.16
CA HIS A 56 2.22 7.66 -13.51
C HIS A 56 3.23 8.24 -14.51
N GLU A 57 3.64 9.51 -14.39
CA GLU A 57 4.62 10.16 -15.29
C GLU A 57 6.05 9.66 -15.06
N GLY A 58 6.34 9.12 -13.88
CA GLY A 58 7.53 8.28 -13.66
C GLY A 58 7.41 6.88 -14.28
N GLY A 59 6.32 6.58 -14.98
CA GLY A 59 5.91 5.26 -15.48
C GLY A 59 6.20 4.98 -16.94
N GLU A 60 6.91 5.84 -17.68
CA GLU A 60 7.68 5.36 -18.85
C GLU A 60 8.95 4.64 -18.39
N ARG A 61 8.80 3.64 -17.52
CA ARG A 61 9.88 2.80 -17.03
C ARG A 61 9.76 1.43 -17.67
N SER A 62 10.68 1.19 -18.61
CA SER A 62 11.08 -0.08 -19.22
C SER A 62 10.27 -1.30 -18.77
N ALA A 63 9.51 -1.90 -19.69
CA ALA A 63 8.85 -3.20 -19.52
C ALA A 63 9.81 -4.38 -19.23
N ALA A 64 11.09 -4.11 -18.93
CA ALA A 64 12.16 -5.09 -18.78
C ALA A 64 12.68 -5.26 -17.33
N GLU A 65 12.09 -4.64 -16.30
CA GLU A 65 12.54 -4.82 -14.90
C GLU A 65 11.43 -5.36 -13.98
N HIS A 66 10.87 -6.52 -14.31
CA HIS A 66 10.09 -7.30 -13.35
C HIS A 66 11.05 -7.84 -12.28
N VAL A 67 11.02 -7.27 -11.07
CA VAL A 67 11.95 -7.64 -9.99
C VAL A 67 11.60 -9.00 -9.37
N LEU A 68 10.33 -9.38 -9.42
CA LEU A 68 9.85 -10.63 -8.85
C LEU A 68 9.82 -11.76 -9.88
N THR A 69 9.75 -13.00 -9.44
CA THR A 69 9.36 -14.14 -10.26
C THR A 69 8.41 -14.99 -9.45
N GLU A 70 7.62 -15.87 -10.09
CA GLU A 70 6.72 -16.77 -9.36
C GLU A 70 7.48 -17.65 -8.36
N ALA A 71 8.69 -18.09 -8.70
CA ALA A 71 9.54 -18.87 -7.81
C ALA A 71 9.94 -18.06 -6.55
N LYS A 72 10.33 -16.79 -6.71
CA LYS A 72 10.66 -15.91 -5.58
C LYS A 72 9.43 -15.60 -4.72
N LEU A 73 8.24 -15.50 -5.32
CA LEU A 73 7.00 -15.31 -4.57
C LEU A 73 6.67 -16.54 -3.72
N ARG A 74 6.89 -17.76 -4.25
CA ARG A 74 6.69 -19.00 -3.50
C ARG A 74 7.67 -19.14 -2.35
N GLU A 75 8.95 -18.80 -2.57
CA GLU A 75 9.96 -18.77 -1.52
C GLU A 75 9.58 -17.77 -0.40
N LEU A 76 9.08 -16.59 -0.78
CA LEU A 76 8.61 -15.60 0.19
C LEU A 76 7.37 -16.10 0.97
N ALA A 77 6.44 -16.78 0.30
CA ALA A 77 5.29 -17.39 0.96
C ALA A 77 5.72 -18.47 1.97
N GLU A 78 6.72 -19.28 1.63
CA GLU A 78 7.31 -20.28 2.52
C GLU A 78 7.95 -19.63 3.76
N LEU A 79 8.73 -18.56 3.58
CA LEU A 79 9.33 -17.80 4.68
C LEU A 79 8.29 -17.19 5.61
N CYS A 80 7.14 -16.79 5.07
CA CYS A 80 6.02 -16.26 5.85
C CYS A 80 5.09 -17.35 6.42
N HIS A 81 5.38 -18.63 6.19
CA HIS A 81 4.52 -19.76 6.54
C HIS A 81 3.08 -19.63 6.00
N LEU A 82 2.93 -19.09 4.78
CA LEU A 82 1.66 -18.90 4.10
C LEU A 82 1.47 -19.94 2.99
N GLN A 83 0.32 -20.62 3.00
CA GLN A 83 -0.11 -21.45 1.88
C GLN A 83 -0.82 -20.59 0.83
N VAL A 84 -0.33 -20.61 -0.41
CA VAL A 84 -0.85 -19.80 -1.52
C VAL A 84 -1.34 -20.70 -2.63
N ASP A 85 -2.61 -20.52 -3.03
CA ASP A 85 -3.20 -21.23 -4.16
C ASP A 85 -2.56 -20.78 -5.49
N ASP A 86 -2.25 -21.72 -6.38
CA ASP A 86 -1.65 -21.43 -7.69
C ASP A 86 -2.51 -20.48 -8.54
N ALA A 87 -3.83 -20.53 -8.39
CA ALA A 87 -4.76 -19.65 -9.10
C ALA A 87 -4.63 -18.17 -8.69
N LYS A 88 -4.14 -17.88 -7.47
CA LYS A 88 -4.01 -16.52 -6.93
C LYS A 88 -2.62 -15.92 -7.14
N LEU A 89 -1.62 -16.75 -7.47
CA LEU A 89 -0.25 -16.30 -7.72
C LEU A 89 -0.11 -15.15 -8.72
N PRO A 90 -0.75 -15.16 -9.91
CA PRO A 90 -0.55 -14.07 -10.87
C PRO A 90 -1.10 -12.73 -10.36
N ALA A 91 -2.18 -12.75 -9.57
CA ALA A 91 -2.73 -11.54 -8.95
C ALA A 91 -1.80 -11.03 -7.84
N LEU A 92 -1.35 -11.92 -6.96
CA LEU A 92 -0.45 -11.59 -5.86
C LEU A 92 0.90 -11.07 -6.36
N LEU A 93 1.44 -11.66 -7.42
CA LEU A 93 2.67 -11.22 -8.05
C LEU A 93 2.57 -9.75 -8.50
N LYS A 94 1.45 -9.37 -9.13
CA LYS A 94 1.20 -7.98 -9.54
C LYS A 94 1.09 -7.03 -8.35
N ASP A 95 0.37 -7.44 -7.30
CA ASP A 95 0.16 -6.60 -6.13
C ASP A 95 1.47 -6.37 -5.35
N VAL A 96 2.25 -7.43 -5.14
CA VAL A 96 3.56 -7.35 -4.45
C VAL A 96 4.55 -6.53 -5.27
N GLU A 97 4.58 -6.72 -6.59
CA GLU A 97 5.42 -5.90 -7.47
C GLU A 97 5.05 -4.41 -7.38
N SER A 98 3.75 -4.09 -7.34
CA SER A 98 3.30 -2.70 -7.17
C SER A 98 3.77 -2.09 -5.86
N ILE A 99 3.80 -2.88 -4.78
CA ILE A 99 4.32 -2.42 -3.47
C ILE A 99 5.82 -2.15 -3.55
N ILE A 100 6.59 -3.07 -4.13
CA ILE A 100 8.05 -2.92 -4.27
C ILE A 100 8.41 -1.71 -5.13
N GLN A 101 7.64 -1.47 -6.20
CA GLN A 101 7.84 -0.31 -7.06
C GLN A 101 7.57 1.01 -6.32
N CYS A 102 6.60 1.02 -5.40
CA CYS A 102 6.38 2.16 -4.50
C CYS A 102 7.62 2.41 -3.64
N THR A 103 8.22 1.37 -3.06
CA THR A 103 9.45 1.50 -2.26
C THR A 103 10.63 2.04 -3.07
N LYS A 104 10.80 1.61 -4.32
CA LYS A 104 11.83 2.17 -5.23
C LYS A 104 11.67 3.67 -5.44
N THR A 105 10.42 4.16 -5.47
CA THR A 105 10.14 5.59 -5.59
C THR A 105 10.63 6.34 -4.36
N ILE A 106 10.38 5.81 -3.17
CA ILE A 106 10.86 6.38 -1.90
C ILE A 106 12.40 6.42 -1.87
N GLN A 107 13.06 5.36 -2.33
CA GLN A 107 14.53 5.30 -2.40
C GLN A 107 15.15 6.35 -3.34
N ALA A 108 14.42 6.75 -4.38
CA ALA A 108 14.88 7.75 -5.33
C ALA A 108 14.72 9.20 -4.81
N MET A 109 14.02 9.42 -3.69
CA MET A 109 13.82 10.75 -3.14
C MET A 109 15.09 11.23 -2.42
N THR A 110 15.52 12.46 -2.73
CA THR A 110 16.63 13.10 -2.04
C THR A 110 16.22 13.43 -0.61
N LEU A 111 16.93 12.88 0.38
CA LEU A 111 16.79 13.30 1.76
C LEU A 111 17.38 14.72 1.92
N HIS A 112 16.70 15.58 2.69
CA HIS A 112 17.20 16.92 3.02
C HIS A 112 18.46 16.81 3.89
N ALA A 113 19.32 17.84 3.89
CA ALA A 113 20.64 17.85 4.52
C ALA A 113 20.66 17.58 6.04
N ASP A 114 19.55 17.71 6.76
CA ASP A 114 19.46 17.52 8.22
C ASP A 114 19.00 16.09 8.59
N ILE A 115 19.66 15.09 7.99
CA ILE A 115 19.38 13.67 8.28
C ILE A 115 19.67 13.33 9.75
N ASP A 116 20.67 13.98 10.34
CA ASP A 116 21.07 13.79 11.74
C ASP A 116 19.96 14.19 12.72
N ALA A 117 19.15 15.21 12.38
CA ALA A 117 18.01 15.62 13.20
C ALA A 117 16.87 14.57 13.17
N LEU A 118 16.70 13.85 12.06
CA LEU A 118 15.69 12.78 11.94
C LEU A 118 16.07 11.54 12.74
N TYR A 119 17.34 11.12 12.68
CA TYR A 119 17.81 10.00 13.51
C TYR A 119 17.86 10.36 14.99
N ALA A 120 18.14 11.63 15.34
CA ALA A 120 18.07 12.11 16.72
C ALA A 120 16.64 12.13 17.29
N GLN A 121 15.61 12.24 16.45
CA GLN A 121 14.20 12.13 16.85
C GLN A 121 13.68 10.68 16.87
N GLY A 122 14.41 9.75 16.24
CA GLY A 122 14.03 8.33 16.12
C GLY A 122 14.23 7.52 17.40
N ASP A 123 14.96 8.04 18.39
CA ASP A 123 15.15 7.39 19.67
C ASP A 123 14.32 8.07 20.76
N SER A 124 13.07 7.61 20.87
CA SER A 124 12.41 7.58 22.17
C SER A 124 13.23 6.69 23.10
N LEU A 125 14.27 7.26 23.70
CA LEU A 125 14.98 6.88 24.94
C LEU A 125 16.34 7.61 24.94
N ALA A 126 16.34 8.94 25.04
CA ALA A 126 17.52 9.71 25.45
C ALA A 126 17.92 9.44 26.94
N GLY A 127 17.76 8.20 27.39
CA GLY A 127 17.95 7.73 28.75
C GLY A 127 18.39 6.27 28.77
N VAL A 128 19.03 5.88 29.86
CA VAL A 128 19.47 4.50 30.12
C VAL A 128 18.27 3.55 30.01
N ALA A 129 18.42 2.43 29.31
CA ALA A 129 17.37 1.42 29.19
C ALA A 129 16.89 0.98 30.58
N PRO A 130 15.56 0.87 30.82
CA PRO A 130 15.05 0.48 32.13
C PRO A 130 15.52 -0.94 32.45
N LEU A 131 16.22 -1.08 33.58
CA LEU A 131 16.59 -2.39 34.11
C LEU A 131 15.39 -2.97 34.86
N ARG A 132 15.11 -4.26 34.61
CA ARG A 132 14.13 -5.02 35.39
C ARG A 132 14.81 -5.49 36.68
N GLU A 133 14.11 -5.37 37.82
CA GLU A 133 14.55 -5.95 39.09
C GLU A 133 14.70 -7.48 38.96
N ASP A 134 15.75 -8.04 39.55
CA ASP A 134 16.04 -9.47 39.52
C ASP A 134 15.26 -10.23 40.61
N GLU A 135 13.94 -10.26 40.44
CA GLU A 135 13.04 -11.02 41.30
C GLU A 135 12.34 -12.16 40.55
N VAL A 136 12.07 -13.25 41.27
CA VAL A 136 11.30 -14.39 40.77
C VAL A 136 9.82 -14.13 41.04
N THR A 137 9.03 -13.86 39.99
CA THR A 137 7.64 -13.41 40.14
C THR A 137 6.63 -14.56 40.27
N GLU A 138 6.62 -15.55 39.37
CA GLU A 138 5.53 -16.55 39.29
C GLU A 138 6.00 -17.89 38.70
N GLY A 139 5.33 -18.99 39.08
CA GLY A 139 5.57 -20.33 38.54
C GLY A 139 4.41 -21.31 38.77
N ASN A 140 4.45 -22.47 38.12
CA ASN A 140 3.49 -23.58 38.29
C ASN A 140 2.02 -23.32 37.85
N TYR A 141 1.79 -22.45 36.86
CA TYR A 141 0.44 -22.18 36.31
C TYR A 141 0.20 -22.80 34.93
N ALA A 142 0.54 -24.08 34.75
CA ALA A 142 0.38 -24.76 33.46
C ALA A 142 -1.07 -24.69 32.94
N ASP A 143 -2.07 -24.83 33.82
CA ASP A 143 -3.49 -24.75 33.45
C ASP A 143 -3.89 -23.37 32.92
N LYS A 144 -3.33 -22.28 33.49
CA LYS A 144 -3.61 -20.91 33.01
C LYS A 144 -2.93 -20.63 31.68
N VAL A 145 -1.69 -21.10 31.50
CA VAL A 145 -0.93 -20.92 30.25
C VAL A 145 -1.59 -21.67 29.09
N LEU A 146 -2.13 -22.86 29.35
CA LEU A 146 -2.76 -23.73 28.34
C LEU A 146 -4.25 -23.44 28.13
N ALA A 147 -4.83 -22.46 28.81
CA ALA A 147 -6.27 -22.16 28.73
C ALA A 147 -6.72 -21.79 27.32
N ASN A 148 -5.86 -21.10 26.56
CA ASN A 148 -6.12 -20.69 25.17
C ASN A 148 -5.54 -21.67 24.13
N ALA A 149 -4.95 -22.78 24.55
CA ALA A 149 -4.37 -23.74 23.62
C ALA A 149 -5.48 -24.50 22.88
N ALA A 150 -5.37 -24.60 21.54
CA ALA A 150 -6.35 -25.30 20.72
C ALA A 150 -6.38 -26.82 21.02
N ASP A 151 -5.22 -27.44 21.23
CA ASP A 151 -5.07 -28.84 21.62
C ASP A 151 -3.91 -28.97 22.62
N LYS A 152 -4.08 -29.82 23.63
CA LYS A 152 -3.12 -30.03 24.71
C LYS A 152 -2.98 -31.50 25.07
N SER A 153 -1.76 -31.91 25.38
CA SER A 153 -1.46 -33.24 25.89
C SER A 153 -0.85 -33.11 27.28
N GLY A 154 -1.67 -33.27 28.32
CA GLY A 154 -1.26 -32.98 29.69
C GLY A 154 -0.82 -31.52 29.83
N TYR A 155 0.44 -31.30 30.21
CA TYR A 155 1.04 -29.98 30.39
C TYR A 155 1.77 -29.44 29.14
N PHE A 156 1.56 -30.03 27.97
CA PHE A 156 2.26 -29.67 26.75
C PHE A 156 1.31 -29.18 25.65
N PHE A 157 1.76 -28.21 24.86
CA PHE A 157 1.13 -27.86 23.58
C PHE A 157 1.30 -29.01 22.60
N LYS A 158 0.21 -29.44 21.98
CA LYS A 158 0.25 -30.52 20.98
C LYS A 158 0.45 -29.92 19.60
N VAL A 159 1.55 -30.29 18.93
CA VAL A 159 1.89 -29.82 17.58
C VAL A 159 2.07 -31.04 16.67
N PRO A 160 1.55 -31.03 15.43
CA PRO A 160 1.80 -32.09 14.46
C PRO A 160 3.30 -32.24 14.19
N LYS A 161 3.79 -33.48 14.23
CA LYS A 161 5.17 -33.76 13.81
C LYS A 161 5.24 -33.64 12.29
N VAL A 162 6.06 -32.72 11.80
CA VAL A 162 6.38 -32.66 10.37
C VAL A 162 7.37 -33.79 10.08
N LEU A 163 6.95 -34.74 9.25
CA LEU A 163 7.85 -35.70 8.63
C LEU A 163 8.29 -35.09 7.30
N GLN A 164 9.59 -35.01 7.08
CA GLN A 164 10.14 -34.66 5.77
C GLN A 164 10.21 -35.94 4.95
N ASP A 165 9.67 -35.92 3.74
CA ASP A 165 9.95 -36.93 2.71
C ASP A 165 11.32 -36.66 2.06
#